data_AF-A0A7C1CNC7-F1
#
_entry.id   AF-A0A7C1CNC7-F1
#
_cell.length_a   1.000
_cell.length_b   1.000
_cell.length_c   1.000
_cell.angle_alpha   90.00
_cell.angle_beta   90.00
_cell.angle_gamma   90.00
#
_symmetry.space_group_name_H-M   'P 1'
#
loop_
_entity.id
_entity.type
_entity.pdbx_description
1 polymer ?
#
loop_
_entity_poly.entity_id
_entity_poly.type
_entity_poly.pdbx_seq_one_letter_code
_entity_poly.pdbx_strand_id
1 'polypeptide(L)'
;MYLRDPYQNYINTLELEDTAQWASGAAITVIATTLIEMCTVHDMTLWEKDLNFEHEELGPKTVYRLREGVERFFITDINNPGAGAVAQSSLAIMHDMVGGSIVYEDSTIFNHVPGGGNVLYMDGHVSFVRYPTEFPVCTTWSYLWSDPLVLLGAMG
;
A
#
# COMPACT_ATOMS: atom_id res chain seq x y z
N MET A 1 -2.05 -3.60 -3.00
CA MET A 1 -1.16 -4.71 -2.60
C MET A 1 -1.73 -5.99 -3.18
N TYR A 2 -0.94 -6.79 -3.89
CA TYR A 2 -1.40 -8.11 -4.35
C TYR A 2 -1.24 -9.09 -3.20
N LEU A 3 -2.37 -9.45 -2.60
CA LEU A 3 -2.44 -10.42 -1.52
C LEU A 3 -2.57 -11.82 -2.14
N ARG A 4 -1.83 -12.77 -1.59
CA ARG A 4 -1.92 -14.20 -1.95
C ARG A 4 -3.19 -14.85 -1.40
N ASP A 5 -3.77 -14.30 -0.34
CA ASP A 5 -5.01 -14.79 0.26
C ASP A 5 -6.11 -13.70 0.27
N PRO A 6 -7.39 -14.00 -0.07
CA PRO A 6 -8.52 -13.06 -0.04
C PRO A 6 -8.87 -12.41 1.32
N TYR A 7 -8.05 -12.54 2.36
CA TYR A 7 -8.34 -11.95 3.67
C TYR A 7 -8.25 -10.43 3.65
N GLN A 8 -9.44 -9.85 3.52
CA GLN A 8 -9.97 -8.63 4.13
C GLN A 8 -9.15 -7.35 3.95
N ASN A 9 -9.77 -6.41 3.26
CA ASN A 9 -9.30 -5.05 2.95
C ASN A 9 -8.83 -4.19 4.14
N TYR A 10 -8.80 -4.67 5.39
CA TYR A 10 -8.50 -3.86 6.58
C TYR A 10 -7.92 -4.72 7.72
N ILE A 11 -6.80 -5.40 7.48
CA ILE A 11 -6.09 -6.06 8.59
C ILE A 11 -5.53 -4.95 9.50
N ASN A 12 -6.06 -4.89 10.72
CA ASN A 12 -5.58 -4.05 11.81
C ASN A 12 -5.18 -4.97 12.98
N THR A 13 -4.34 -5.95 12.69
CA THR A 13 -3.88 -6.94 13.67
C THR A 13 -2.64 -6.41 14.39
N LEU A 14 -2.53 -6.74 15.67
CA LEU A 14 -1.34 -6.47 16.48
C LEU A 14 -0.25 -7.53 16.28
N GLU A 15 -0.63 -8.67 15.70
CA GLU A 15 0.25 -9.79 15.37
C GLU A 15 0.33 -9.90 13.85
N LEU A 16 1.55 -9.79 13.32
CA LEU A 16 1.87 -9.74 11.89
C LEU A 16 2.85 -10.85 11.52
N GLU A 17 2.91 -11.91 12.34
CA GLU A 17 3.94 -12.95 12.28
C GLU A 17 3.97 -13.71 10.95
N ASP A 18 2.84 -13.77 10.23
CA ASP A 18 2.77 -14.42 8.92
C ASP A 18 2.78 -13.43 7.74
N THR A 19 3.26 -12.20 7.96
CA THR A 19 2.98 -11.14 6.99
C THR A 19 3.58 -11.36 5.59
N ALA A 20 4.63 -12.14 5.51
CA ALA A 20 5.25 -12.45 4.24
C ALA A 20 4.57 -13.61 3.49
N GLN A 21 3.67 -14.36 4.14
CA GLN A 21 2.95 -15.46 3.51
C GLN A 21 1.72 -15.00 2.73
N TRP A 22 1.01 -13.97 3.21
CA TRP A 22 -0.20 -13.41 2.56
C TRP A 22 0.11 -12.34 1.51
N ALA A 23 1.37 -11.93 1.31
CA ALA A 23 1.77 -10.93 0.32
C ALA A 23 2.56 -11.55 -0.84
N SER A 24 2.34 -11.08 -2.08
CA SER A 24 3.20 -11.48 -3.20
C SER A 24 4.60 -10.88 -3.03
N GLY A 25 5.60 -11.74 -2.83
CA GLY A 25 7.02 -11.37 -2.77
C GLY A 25 7.49 -10.77 -4.10
N ALA A 26 6.98 -11.27 -5.23
CA ALA A 26 7.24 -10.69 -6.55
C ALA A 26 6.73 -9.25 -6.66
N ALA A 27 5.50 -8.98 -6.18
CA ALA A 27 4.94 -7.62 -6.16
C ALA A 27 5.74 -6.69 -5.25
N ILE A 28 6.11 -7.16 -4.05
CA ILE A 28 6.93 -6.40 -3.09
C ILE A 28 8.29 -6.04 -3.71
N THR A 29 8.96 -7.03 -4.31
CA THR A 29 10.29 -6.85 -4.91
C THR A 29 10.24 -5.78 -5.98
N VAL A 30 9.31 -5.87 -6.94
CA VAL A 30 9.20 -4.90 -8.03
C VAL A 30 8.92 -3.49 -7.50
N ILE A 31 8.01 -3.34 -6.52
CA ILE A 31 7.74 -2.02 -5.95
C ILE A 31 8.98 -1.46 -5.24
N ALA A 32 9.63 -2.25 -4.39
CA ALA A 32 10.79 -1.81 -3.62
C ALA A 32 11.99 -1.47 -4.53
N THR A 33 12.29 -2.29 -5.54
CA THR A 33 13.37 -2.00 -6.49
C THR A 33 13.07 -0.75 -7.31
N THR A 34 11.84 -0.58 -7.78
CA THR A 34 11.45 0.63 -8.51
C THR A 34 11.55 1.88 -7.65
N LEU A 35 11.15 1.84 -6.37
CA LEU A 35 11.32 2.95 -5.44
C LEU A 35 12.81 3.29 -5.23
N ILE A 36 13.68 2.30 -5.11
CA ILE A 36 15.13 2.50 -5.01
C ILE A 36 15.69 3.13 -6.29
N GLU A 37 15.30 2.63 -7.46
CA GLU A 37 15.71 3.18 -8.76
C GLU A 37 15.25 4.64 -8.93
N MET A 38 14.03 4.96 -8.50
CA MET A 38 13.51 6.33 -8.49
C MET A 38 14.38 7.27 -7.65
N CYS A 39 14.86 6.80 -6.48
CA CYS A 39 15.70 7.59 -5.59
C CYS A 39 17.16 7.72 -6.06
N THR A 40 17.66 6.77 -6.86
CA THR A 40 19.09 6.66 -7.20
C THR A 40 19.43 7.06 -8.63
N VAL A 41 18.55 6.78 -9.60
CA VAL A 41 18.81 7.00 -11.03
C VAL A 41 18.34 8.39 -11.47
N HIS A 42 17.44 9.03 -10.71
CA HIS A 42 16.82 10.32 -11.02
C HIS A 42 16.15 10.39 -12.40
N ASP A 43 15.73 9.24 -12.95
CA ASP A 43 14.97 9.17 -14.19
C ASP A 43 13.48 9.42 -13.91
N MET A 44 13.00 10.59 -14.31
CA MET A 44 11.62 10.99 -14.10
C MET A 44 10.61 10.11 -14.85
N THR A 45 11.03 9.36 -15.87
CA THR A 45 10.14 8.46 -16.61
C THR A 45 9.74 7.23 -15.80
N LEU A 46 10.47 6.89 -14.73
CA LEU A 46 10.13 5.79 -13.83
C LEU A 46 8.81 6.06 -13.08
N TRP A 47 8.51 7.33 -12.76
CA TRP A 47 7.24 7.73 -12.14
C TRP A 47 6.02 7.44 -13.02
N GLU A 48 6.22 7.31 -14.32
CA GLU A 48 5.16 7.23 -15.32
C GLU A 48 4.85 5.80 -15.79
N LYS A 49 5.63 4.81 -15.36
CA LYS A 49 5.51 3.42 -15.82
C LYS A 49 4.56 2.60 -14.95
N ASP A 50 3.82 1.70 -15.60
CA ASP A 50 3.11 0.63 -14.90
C ASP A 50 4.12 -0.42 -14.42
N LEU A 51 3.84 -1.07 -13.29
CA LEU A 51 4.73 -2.11 -12.74
C LEU A 51 4.24 -3.48 -13.18
N ASN A 52 5.10 -4.26 -13.81
CA ASN A 52 4.79 -5.62 -14.25
C ASN A 52 5.56 -6.63 -13.40
N PHE A 53 4.89 -7.69 -12.98
CA PHE A 53 5.51 -8.76 -12.20
C PHE A 53 4.80 -10.10 -12.44
N GLU A 54 5.50 -11.20 -12.18
CA GLU A 54 4.93 -12.55 -12.22
C GLU A 54 4.47 -12.94 -10.82
N HIS A 55 3.16 -12.96 -10.59
CA HIS A 55 2.60 -13.43 -9.32
C HIS A 55 2.78 -14.94 -9.19
N GLU A 56 3.14 -15.39 -7.99
CA GLU A 56 3.51 -16.78 -7.69
C GLU A 56 2.39 -17.80 -7.93
N GLU A 57 1.15 -17.34 -8.07
CA GLU A 57 -0.06 -18.16 -8.17
C GLU A 57 -0.95 -17.68 -9.32
N LEU A 58 -1.09 -16.36 -9.45
CA LEU A 58 -2.00 -15.74 -10.42
C LEU A 58 -1.35 -15.43 -11.78
N GLY A 59 -0.07 -15.74 -11.96
CA GLY A 59 0.70 -15.47 -13.19
C GLY A 59 0.97 -13.99 -13.44
N PRO A 60 1.10 -13.56 -14.71
CA PRO A 60 1.47 -12.18 -15.04
C PRO A 60 0.47 -11.17 -14.50
N LYS A 61 0.96 -10.15 -13.80
CA LYS A 61 0.18 -9.04 -13.24
C LYS A 61 0.79 -7.68 -13.56
N THR A 62 -0.07 -6.67 -13.58
CA THR A 62 0.30 -5.27 -13.81
C THR A 62 -0.33 -4.40 -12.72
N VAL A 63 0.50 -3.65 -12.01
CA VAL A 63 0.06 -2.52 -11.17
C VAL A 63 -0.02 -1.29 -12.07
N TYR A 64 -1.25 -0.85 -12.32
CA TYR A 64 -1.50 0.35 -13.12
C TYR A 64 -1.36 1.63 -12.31
N ARG A 65 -1.01 2.72 -12.99
CA ARG A 65 -1.05 4.06 -12.39
C ARG A 65 -2.49 4.56 -12.19
N LEU A 66 -2.70 5.29 -11.11
CA LEU A 66 -3.95 6.00 -10.85
C LEU A 66 -4.12 7.14 -11.87
N ARG A 67 -5.33 7.27 -12.40
CA ARG A 67 -5.74 8.30 -13.37
C ARG A 67 -7.15 8.75 -13.04
N GLU A 68 -7.52 9.95 -13.46
CA GLU A 68 -8.91 10.41 -13.33
C GLU A 68 -9.89 9.40 -13.97
N GLY A 69 -11.00 9.12 -13.29
CA GLY A 69 -12.00 8.16 -13.75
C GLY A 69 -11.65 6.69 -13.45
N VAL A 70 -10.54 6.41 -12.75
CA VAL A 70 -10.15 5.03 -12.38
C VAL A 70 -11.07 4.42 -11.31
N GLU A 71 -11.82 5.23 -10.56
CA GLU A 71 -12.70 4.80 -9.45
C GLU A 71 -13.75 3.75 -9.86
N ARG A 72 -14.13 3.73 -11.15
CA ARG A 72 -15.04 2.72 -11.73
C ARG A 72 -14.46 1.31 -11.79
N PHE A 73 -13.13 1.19 -11.75
CA PHE A 73 -12.43 -0.10 -11.76
C PHE A 73 -12.18 -0.64 -10.35
N PHE A 74 -12.48 0.14 -9.31
CA PHE A 74 -12.41 -0.30 -7.92
C PHE A 74 -13.69 -1.00 -7.43
N ILE A 75 -14.63 -1.28 -8.33
CA ILE A 75 -15.84 -2.07 -8.03
C ILE A 75 -15.42 -3.53 -7.81
N THR A 76 -15.52 -4.00 -6.57
CA THR A 76 -15.11 -5.36 -6.17
C THR A 76 -16.22 -6.39 -6.27
N ASP A 77 -17.49 -5.98 -6.19
CA ASP A 77 -18.65 -6.86 -6.33
C ASP A 77 -19.17 -6.86 -7.77
N ILE A 78 -18.64 -7.78 -8.58
CA ILE A 78 -19.05 -7.99 -9.98
C ILE A 78 -20.48 -8.53 -10.12
N ASN A 79 -21.04 -9.12 -9.06
CA ASN A 79 -22.36 -9.74 -9.09
C ASN A 79 -23.49 -8.73 -8.81
N ASN A 80 -23.14 -7.48 -8.46
CA ASN A 80 -24.09 -6.40 -8.29
C ASN A 80 -24.11 -5.50 -9.53
N PRO A 81 -25.01 -5.75 -10.52
CA PRO A 81 -25.08 -4.96 -11.75
C PRO A 81 -25.53 -3.51 -11.54
N GLY A 82 -26.02 -3.16 -10.34
CA GLY A 82 -26.34 -1.79 -9.94
C GLY A 82 -25.20 -1.07 -9.22
N ALA A 83 -24.06 -1.74 -8.98
CA ALA A 83 -22.90 -1.11 -8.36
C ALA A 83 -22.34 -0.02 -9.29
N GLY A 84 -22.40 1.22 -8.81
CA GLY A 84 -21.73 2.37 -9.44
C GLY A 84 -20.24 2.40 -9.09
N ALA A 85 -19.56 3.41 -9.64
CA ALA A 85 -18.16 3.68 -9.28
C ALA A 85 -18.01 3.87 -7.76
N VAL A 86 -16.86 3.47 -7.21
CA VAL A 86 -16.51 3.76 -5.81
C VAL A 86 -16.41 5.28 -5.63
N ALA A 87 -16.83 5.79 -4.48
CA ALA A 87 -16.72 7.21 -4.18
C ALA A 87 -15.25 7.64 -4.20
N GLN A 88 -14.92 8.70 -4.95
CA GLN A 88 -13.57 9.24 -4.98
C GLN A 88 -13.10 9.71 -3.59
N SER A 89 -14.03 10.13 -2.73
CA SER A 89 -13.80 10.49 -1.33
C SER A 89 -13.40 9.32 -0.42
N SER A 90 -13.40 8.08 -0.92
CA SER A 90 -12.92 6.91 -0.17
C SER A 90 -11.66 6.28 -0.76
N LEU A 91 -11.14 6.80 -1.88
CA LEU A 91 -9.95 6.29 -2.53
C LEU A 91 -8.73 7.13 -2.15
N ALA A 92 -7.90 6.60 -1.25
CA ALA A 92 -6.64 7.24 -0.85
C ALA A 92 -5.63 7.23 -2.01
N ILE A 93 -5.03 8.38 -2.30
CA ILE A 93 -4.05 8.59 -3.38
C ILE A 93 -2.64 8.84 -2.82
N MET A 94 -2.57 9.59 -1.73
CA MET A 94 -1.31 9.90 -1.04
C MET A 94 -1.61 10.00 0.45
N HIS A 95 -0.65 9.65 1.28
CA HIS A 95 -0.80 9.74 2.72
C HIS A 95 0.55 9.95 3.38
N ASP A 96 0.51 10.48 4.60
CA ASP A 96 1.69 10.50 5.45
C ASP A 96 2.15 9.06 5.72
N MET A 97 3.46 8.85 5.74
CA MET A 97 4.01 7.57 6.19
C MET A 97 3.75 7.43 7.69
N VAL A 98 3.23 6.27 8.11
CA VAL A 98 2.92 5.97 9.52
C VAL A 98 3.70 4.74 9.94
N GLY A 99 4.49 4.83 11.00
CA GLY A 99 5.29 3.71 11.53
C GLY A 99 4.69 3.13 12.82
N GLY A 100 4.54 1.80 12.88
CA GLY A 100 3.91 1.12 14.02
C GLY A 100 4.82 0.80 15.20
N SER A 101 6.15 0.96 15.05
CA SER A 101 7.13 0.68 16.11
C SER A 101 8.40 1.50 15.89
N ILE A 102 9.35 1.42 16.83
CA ILE A 102 10.76 1.77 16.62
C ILE A 102 11.25 0.93 15.44
N VAL A 103 11.62 1.56 14.33
CA VAL A 103 11.95 0.83 13.09
C VAL A 103 13.43 0.94 12.74
N TYR A 104 14.17 1.86 13.35
CA TYR A 104 15.60 2.01 13.08
C TYR A 104 16.33 2.59 14.30
N GLU A 105 17.32 1.89 14.86
CA GLU A 105 18.20 2.40 15.93
C GLU A 105 17.49 3.15 17.08
N ASP A 106 16.43 2.57 17.67
CA ASP A 106 15.64 3.20 18.74
C ASP A 106 14.85 4.46 18.34
N SER A 107 14.73 4.74 17.04
CA SER A 107 13.98 5.87 16.47
C SER A 107 12.74 5.44 15.67
N THR A 108 11.64 6.15 15.88
CA THR A 108 10.43 6.08 15.05
C THR A 108 10.58 7.08 13.91
N ILE A 109 10.60 6.59 12.67
CA ILE A 109 11.04 7.37 11.52
C ILE A 109 9.98 8.36 11.00
N PHE A 110 8.69 8.22 11.35
CA PHE A 110 7.59 9.01 10.78
C PHE A 110 6.44 9.32 11.77
N ASN A 111 5.48 10.18 11.36
CA ASN A 111 4.55 10.92 12.22
C ASN A 111 3.81 10.07 13.28
N HIS A 112 4.06 10.47 14.53
CA HIS A 112 3.36 10.25 15.80
C HIS A 112 2.46 9.00 15.89
N VAL A 113 2.99 7.97 16.55
CA VAL A 113 2.16 7.06 17.36
C VAL A 113 2.28 7.52 18.82
N PRO A 114 1.16 7.83 19.52
CA PRO A 114 -0.23 7.85 19.04
C PRO A 114 -0.66 9.22 18.48
N GLY A 115 -0.94 9.30 17.18
CA GLY A 115 -1.34 10.54 16.53
C GLY A 115 -2.24 10.28 15.33
N GLY A 116 -1.72 9.59 14.30
CA GLY A 116 -2.41 9.42 13.02
C GLY A 116 -1.65 10.07 11.86
N GLY A 117 -2.27 10.15 10.68
CA GLY A 117 -1.66 10.72 9.49
C GLY A 117 -2.67 11.42 8.58
N ASN A 118 -2.19 12.36 7.78
CA ASN A 118 -3.01 12.98 6.74
C ASN A 118 -3.14 12.04 5.55
N VAL A 119 -4.34 11.97 4.97
CA VAL A 119 -4.65 11.17 3.78
C VAL A 119 -5.30 12.08 2.75
N LEU A 120 -4.71 12.15 1.56
CA LEU A 120 -5.26 12.78 0.36
C LEU A 120 -6.08 11.76 -0.42
N TYR A 121 -7.33 12.11 -0.74
CA TYR A 121 -8.26 11.28 -1.49
C TYR A 121 -8.39 11.74 -2.94
N MET A 122 -9.01 10.90 -3.77
CA MET A 122 -9.09 11.09 -5.22
C MET A 122 -9.93 12.31 -5.65
N ASP A 123 -10.85 12.75 -4.82
CA ASP A 123 -11.62 14.00 -5.01
C ASP A 123 -10.84 15.26 -4.58
N GLY A 124 -9.60 15.11 -4.12
CA GLY A 124 -8.69 16.18 -3.73
C GLY A 124 -8.82 16.63 -2.28
N HIS A 125 -9.73 16.06 -1.47
CA HIS A 125 -9.82 16.41 -0.06
C HIS A 125 -8.73 15.72 0.76
N VAL A 126 -8.36 16.33 1.89
CA VAL A 126 -7.44 15.77 2.87
C VAL A 126 -8.16 15.58 4.20
N SER A 127 -8.05 14.39 4.79
CA SER A 127 -8.58 14.09 6.13
C SER A 127 -7.48 13.54 7.04
N PHE A 128 -7.55 13.89 8.32
CA PHE A 128 -6.69 13.30 9.34
C PHE A 128 -7.29 11.99 9.85
N VAL A 129 -6.57 10.89 9.66
CA VAL A 129 -7.00 9.55 10.07
C VAL A 129 -6.20 9.12 11.31
N ARG A 130 -6.89 8.71 12.37
CA ARG A 130 -6.24 8.29 13.63
C ARG A 130 -5.62 6.91 13.48
N TYR A 131 -4.43 6.74 14.02
CA TYR A 131 -3.78 5.44 14.08
C TYR A 131 -4.18 4.66 15.35
N PRO A 132 -4.40 3.33 15.27
CA PRO A 132 -4.56 2.54 14.05
C PRO A 132 -6.04 2.37 13.67
N THR A 133 -6.38 2.60 12.40
CA THR A 133 -7.76 2.40 11.91
C THR A 133 -7.75 1.73 10.54
N GLU A 134 -8.14 2.46 9.50
CA GLU A 134 -8.31 1.97 8.13
C GLU A 134 -7.07 2.25 7.29
N PHE A 135 -6.94 1.54 6.16
CA PHE A 135 -5.93 1.86 5.16
C PHE A 135 -6.06 3.34 4.75
N PRO A 136 -4.94 4.09 4.63
CA PRO A 136 -3.54 3.67 4.79
C PRO A 136 -2.95 3.86 6.20
N VAL A 137 -3.75 4.22 7.20
CA VAL A 137 -3.32 4.47 8.60
C VAL A 137 -3.69 3.29 9.51
N CYS A 138 -3.37 2.07 9.08
CA CYS A 138 -3.59 0.82 9.82
C CYS A 138 -2.28 0.11 10.17
N THR A 139 -2.30 -0.80 11.16
CA THR A 139 -1.08 -1.50 11.62
C THR A 139 -0.38 -2.27 10.53
N THR A 140 -1.14 -2.98 9.69
CA THR A 140 -0.58 -3.82 8.63
C THR A 140 0.12 -3.01 7.55
N TRP A 141 -0.47 -1.89 7.11
CA TRP A 141 0.19 -1.01 6.14
C TRP A 141 1.45 -0.39 6.73
N SER A 142 1.36 0.10 7.97
CA SER A 142 2.51 0.64 8.68
C SER A 142 3.65 -0.38 8.79
N TYR A 143 3.38 -1.63 9.15
CA TYR A 143 4.42 -2.63 9.29
C TYR A 143 5.09 -2.97 7.96
N LEU A 144 4.30 -3.28 6.93
CA LEU A 144 4.82 -3.62 5.60
C LEU A 144 5.72 -2.52 5.05
N TRP A 145 5.33 -1.26 5.21
CA TRP A 145 6.03 -0.15 4.56
C TRP A 145 7.00 0.59 5.46
N SER A 146 7.05 0.29 6.77
CA SER A 146 7.92 0.99 7.72
C SER A 146 9.42 0.78 7.48
N ASP A 147 9.82 -0.37 6.90
CA ASP A 147 11.21 -0.66 6.56
C ASP A 147 11.31 -1.34 5.18
N PRO A 148 11.83 -0.65 4.15
CA PRO A 148 12.03 -1.23 2.82
C PRO A 148 13.09 -2.34 2.79
N LEU A 149 14.00 -2.43 3.77
CA LEU A 149 14.95 -3.55 3.91
C LEU A 149 14.28 -4.80 4.49
N VAL A 150 13.27 -4.64 5.35
CA VAL A 150 12.38 -5.73 5.77
C VAL A 150 11.60 -6.26 4.55
N LEU A 151 11.12 -5.40 3.65
CA LEU A 151 10.47 -5.83 2.41
C LEU A 151 11.39 -6.59 1.44
N LEU A 152 12.68 -6.24 1.38
CA LEU A 152 13.66 -6.86 0.48
C LEU A 152 14.42 -8.04 1.10
N GLY A 153 14.35 -8.24 2.41
CA GLY A 153 15.19 -9.19 3.14
C GLY A 153 14.54 -9.91 4.33
N ALA A 154 13.25 -9.68 4.63
CA ALA A 154 12.54 -10.34 5.74
C ALA A 154 11.43 -11.29 5.24
N MET A 155 11.86 -12.34 4.54
CA MET A 155 11.65 -13.69 5.06
C MET A 155 13.03 -14.28 5.32
N GLY A 156 13.66 -13.80 6.39
CA GLY A 156 14.78 -14.53 7.00
C GLY A 156 14.24 -15.76 7.73
#